data_AF-A0A6L9QAV2-F1
#
_entry.id   AF-A0A6L9QAV2-F1
#
_cell.length_a   1.000
_cell.length_b   1.000
_cell.length_c   1.000
_cell.angle_alpha   90.00
_cell.angle_beta   90.00
_cell.angle_gamma   90.00
#
_symmetry.space_group_name_H-M   'P 1'
#
loop_
_entity.id
_entity.type
_entity.pdbx_description
1 polymer ?
#
loop_
_entity_poly.entity_id
_entity_poly.type
_entity_poly.pdbx_seq_one_letter_code
_entity_poly.pdbx_strand_id
1 'polypeptide(L)'
;MGSSKKRVSKPKVKSKQTPQHPVLPGVETSDERICWRFKHVDHGGPWGFDKVDGATLCWIMERLASFEGMTINELFHNGGYPGKDYNVPDIPNKEALDRLEECGLGDATKIWCLRLQGKPRLYGFLYGHVFHIIWWDPEHGVWESKKKHT
;
A
#
# COMPACT_ATOMS: atom_id res chain seq x y z
N MET A 1 32.84 -58.59 28.89
CA MET A 1 31.78 -58.19 27.94
C MET A 1 31.20 -56.86 28.42
N GLY A 2 31.45 -55.76 27.73
CA GLY A 2 30.94 -54.43 28.09
C GLY A 2 30.65 -53.63 26.83
N SER A 3 29.38 -53.55 26.42
CA SER A 3 28.95 -52.84 25.23
C SER A 3 28.83 -51.34 25.50
N SER A 4 29.68 -50.54 24.87
CA SER A 4 29.50 -49.08 24.80
C SER A 4 28.41 -48.72 23.79
N LYS A 5 27.31 -48.11 24.27
CA LYS A 5 26.23 -47.56 23.45
C LYS A 5 26.73 -46.34 22.67
N LYS A 6 26.73 -46.40 21.32
CA LYS A 6 26.92 -45.22 20.47
C LYS A 6 25.69 -44.29 20.58
N ARG A 7 25.92 -43.05 20.98
CA ARG A 7 24.92 -41.99 21.06
C ARG A 7 24.82 -41.31 19.68
N VAL A 8 23.67 -41.44 19.01
CA VAL A 8 23.42 -40.77 17.73
C VAL A 8 23.05 -39.30 18.01
N SER A 9 23.77 -38.36 17.42
CA SER A 9 23.46 -36.92 17.50
C SER A 9 22.30 -36.56 16.57
N LYS A 10 21.32 -35.80 17.08
CA LYS A 10 20.21 -35.28 16.27
C LYS A 10 20.69 -34.10 15.40
N PRO A 11 20.20 -33.94 14.15
CA PRO A 11 20.58 -32.82 13.30
C PRO A 11 20.11 -31.48 13.89
N LYS A 12 20.95 -30.45 13.83
CA LYS A 12 20.55 -29.07 14.18
C LYS A 12 19.54 -28.57 13.16
N VAL A 13 18.30 -28.36 13.59
CA VAL A 13 17.28 -27.65 12.80
C VAL A 13 17.75 -26.21 12.62
N LYS A 14 17.98 -25.80 11.37
CA LYS A 14 18.23 -24.38 11.04
C LYS A 14 16.97 -23.60 11.36
N SER A 15 17.07 -22.60 12.24
CA SER A 15 15.99 -21.65 12.49
C SER A 15 15.61 -20.97 11.17
N LYS A 16 14.31 -20.97 10.83
CA LYS A 16 13.81 -20.16 9.72
C LYS A 16 14.04 -18.69 10.08
N GLN A 17 14.83 -17.99 9.28
CA GLN A 17 14.92 -16.53 9.38
C GLN A 17 13.60 -15.96 8.88
N THR A 18 12.88 -15.24 9.75
CA THR A 18 11.74 -14.41 9.35
C THR A 18 12.27 -13.34 8.39
N PRO A 19 11.66 -13.12 7.22
CA PRO A 19 12.09 -12.05 6.33
C PRO A 19 11.99 -10.73 7.09
N GLN A 20 13.10 -10.00 7.19
CA GLN A 20 13.06 -8.63 7.66
C GLN A 20 12.25 -7.83 6.64
N HIS A 21 11.16 -7.21 7.10
CA HIS A 21 10.46 -6.22 6.30
C HIS A 21 11.46 -5.11 5.96
N PRO A 22 11.68 -4.78 4.66
CA PRO A 22 12.51 -3.64 4.33
C PRO A 22 11.91 -2.40 4.97
N VAL A 23 12.67 -1.74 5.84
CA VAL A 23 12.40 -0.36 6.24
C VAL A 23 12.24 0.44 4.96
N LEU A 24 11.08 1.07 4.80
CA LEU A 24 10.66 1.74 3.57
C LEU A 24 11.75 2.76 3.15
N PRO A 25 12.45 2.57 2.02
CA PRO A 25 13.30 3.61 1.46
C PRO A 25 12.40 4.76 1.01
N GLY A 26 12.82 6.00 1.30
CA GLY A 26 12.20 7.19 0.75
C GLY A 26 12.17 7.11 -0.78
N VAL A 27 11.09 7.60 -1.37
CA VAL A 27 10.92 7.62 -2.82
C VAL A 27 12.01 8.51 -3.43
N GLU A 28 12.96 7.87 -4.09
CA GLU A 28 13.87 8.56 -5.00
C GLU A 28 13.09 8.86 -6.29
N THR A 29 13.23 10.09 -6.78
CA THR A 29 12.74 10.49 -8.10
C THR A 29 13.17 9.45 -9.13
N SER A 30 12.22 8.78 -9.77
CA SER A 30 12.50 7.69 -10.70
C SER A 30 11.80 7.92 -12.04
N ASP A 31 12.56 7.71 -13.11
CA ASP A 31 12.05 7.70 -14.48
C ASP A 31 11.52 6.32 -14.89
N GLU A 32 11.48 5.37 -13.96
CA GLU A 32 10.81 4.09 -14.16
C GLU A 32 9.28 4.26 -14.22
N ARG A 33 8.65 3.44 -15.05
CA ARG A 33 7.19 3.40 -15.22
C ARG A 33 6.52 2.73 -14.03
N ILE A 34 5.34 3.23 -13.65
CA ILE A 34 4.57 2.69 -12.54
C ILE A 34 4.17 1.23 -12.78
N CYS A 35 4.24 0.42 -11.73
CA CYS A 35 3.71 -0.93 -11.68
C CYS A 35 2.76 -1.11 -10.49
N TRP A 36 1.76 -1.97 -10.62
CA TRP A 36 0.77 -2.22 -9.58
C TRP A 36 1.05 -3.51 -8.82
N ARG A 37 0.89 -3.47 -7.49
CA ARG A 37 0.93 -4.66 -6.65
C ARG A 37 -0.31 -4.74 -5.77
N PHE A 38 -1.02 -5.85 -5.89
CA PHE A 38 -2.31 -6.07 -5.22
C PHE A 38 -2.22 -6.89 -3.93
N LYS A 39 -1.01 -7.29 -3.49
CA LYS A 39 -0.80 -8.12 -2.30
C LYS A 39 -1.43 -7.54 -1.02
N HIS A 40 -1.51 -6.21 -0.91
CA HIS A 40 -1.97 -5.50 0.28
C HIS A 40 -3.38 -4.94 0.12
N VAL A 41 -4.08 -5.30 -0.96
CA VAL A 41 -5.47 -4.87 -1.17
C VAL A 41 -6.29 -5.30 0.02
N ASP A 42 -6.92 -4.31 0.64
CA ASP A 42 -7.87 -4.54 1.70
C ASP A 42 -9.17 -5.08 1.11
N HIS A 43 -9.66 -6.17 1.69
CA HIS A 43 -10.91 -6.81 1.31
C HIS A 43 -11.99 -6.61 2.39
N GLY A 44 -11.83 -5.64 3.29
CA GLY A 44 -12.85 -5.28 4.27
C GLY A 44 -12.84 -3.80 4.61
N GLY A 45 -13.59 -3.44 5.65
CA GLY A 45 -13.71 -2.06 6.10
C GLY A 45 -14.49 -1.15 5.13
N PRO A 46 -14.39 0.19 5.31
CA PRO A 46 -15.08 1.16 4.46
C PRO A 46 -14.45 1.34 3.07
N TRP A 47 -13.16 1.07 2.93
CA TRP A 47 -12.38 1.30 1.70
C TRP A 47 -11.88 0.00 1.06
N GLY A 48 -12.43 -1.14 1.48
CA GLY A 48 -12.12 -2.45 0.94
C GLY A 48 -12.70 -2.66 -0.45
N PHE A 49 -12.08 -3.58 -1.19
CA PHE A 49 -12.50 -3.96 -2.53
C PHE A 49 -13.64 -5.00 -2.55
N ASP A 50 -14.04 -5.56 -1.41
CA ASP A 50 -15.10 -6.56 -1.30
C ASP A 50 -16.48 -6.07 -1.75
N LYS A 51 -16.71 -4.75 -1.64
CA LYS A 51 -17.98 -4.10 -2.00
C LYS A 51 -17.94 -3.41 -3.36
N VAL A 52 -16.84 -3.51 -4.10
CA VAL A 52 -16.70 -2.87 -5.41
C VAL A 52 -17.45 -3.69 -6.45
N ASP A 53 -18.41 -3.09 -7.13
CA ASP A 53 -19.14 -3.75 -8.21
C ASP A 53 -18.24 -3.94 -9.45
N GLY A 54 -18.63 -4.87 -10.32
CA GLY A 54 -17.83 -5.23 -11.49
C GLY A 54 -17.60 -4.09 -12.48
N ALA A 55 -18.55 -3.18 -12.65
CA ALA A 55 -18.39 -2.04 -13.57
C ALA A 55 -17.38 -1.05 -13.01
N THR A 56 -17.46 -0.76 -11.71
CA THR A 56 -16.48 0.07 -11.01
C THR A 56 -15.09 -0.57 -11.04
N LEU A 57 -14.98 -1.89 -10.86
CA LEU A 57 -13.69 -2.58 -10.94
C LEU A 57 -13.07 -2.47 -12.35
N CYS A 58 -13.85 -2.69 -13.41
CA CYS A 58 -13.38 -2.49 -14.78
C CYS A 58 -12.90 -1.05 -15.01
N TRP A 59 -13.64 -0.06 -14.52
CA TRP A 59 -13.25 1.34 -14.59
C TRP A 59 -11.93 1.63 -13.84
N ILE A 60 -11.75 1.07 -12.64
CA ILE A 60 -10.48 1.18 -11.89
C ILE A 60 -9.33 0.61 -12.73
N MET A 61 -9.51 -0.58 -13.33
CA MET A 61 -8.49 -1.21 -14.16
C MET A 61 -8.13 -0.36 -15.39
N GLU A 62 -9.11 0.27 -16.05
CA GLU A 62 -8.86 1.21 -17.14
C GLU A 62 -8.05 2.43 -16.69
N ARG A 63 -8.36 2.97 -15.51
CA ARG A 63 -7.59 4.09 -14.93
C ARG A 63 -6.16 3.67 -14.61
N LEU A 64 -5.96 2.52 -13.96
CA LEU A 64 -4.63 1.98 -13.67
C LEU A 64 -3.81 1.78 -14.95
N ALA A 65 -4.39 1.17 -15.99
CA ALA A 65 -3.74 0.99 -17.28
C ALA A 65 -3.33 2.32 -17.93
N SER A 66 -4.15 3.36 -17.81
CA SER A 66 -3.82 4.69 -18.36
C SER A 66 -2.59 5.34 -17.71
N PHE A 67 -2.27 4.99 -16.46
CA PHE A 67 -1.11 5.49 -15.74
C PHE A 67 0.17 4.69 -15.98
N GLU A 68 0.09 3.45 -16.49
CA GLU A 68 1.28 2.60 -16.76
C GLU A 68 2.23 3.22 -17.78
N GLY A 69 1.71 4.10 -18.64
CA GLY A 69 2.51 4.92 -19.56
C GLY A 69 3.21 6.11 -18.92
N MET A 70 3.13 6.31 -17.60
CA MET A 70 3.70 7.45 -16.86
C MET A 70 4.80 6.99 -15.88
N THR A 71 5.83 7.82 -15.69
CA THR A 71 6.89 7.58 -14.69
C THR A 71 6.46 7.99 -13.28
N ILE A 72 7.21 7.58 -12.26
CA ILE A 72 7.00 8.05 -10.89
C ILE A 72 7.08 9.58 -10.80
N ASN A 73 8.07 10.17 -11.46
CA ASN A 73 8.23 11.63 -11.51
C ASN A 73 7.00 12.32 -12.11
N GLU A 74 6.47 11.82 -13.23
CA GLU A 74 5.29 12.38 -13.88
C GLU A 74 4.03 12.29 -13.00
N LEU A 75 3.87 11.18 -12.26
CA LEU A 75 2.68 10.93 -11.43
C LEU A 75 2.68 11.70 -10.11
N PHE A 76 3.83 11.81 -9.46
CA PHE A 76 3.89 12.16 -8.04
C PHE A 76 4.60 13.48 -7.72
N HIS A 77 5.40 14.02 -8.65
CA HIS A 77 6.19 15.23 -8.39
C HIS A 77 5.57 16.51 -8.99
N ASN A 78 4.53 16.39 -9.82
CA ASN A 78 3.85 17.52 -10.48
C ASN A 78 2.77 18.18 -9.62
N GLY A 79 3.15 18.75 -8.47
CA GLY A 79 2.27 19.69 -7.74
C GLY A 79 0.99 19.08 -7.14
N GLY A 80 0.93 17.75 -6.97
CA GLY A 80 -0.14 17.04 -6.28
C GLY A 80 -1.26 16.47 -7.15
N TYR A 81 -1.06 16.42 -8.48
CA TYR A 81 -1.90 15.65 -9.40
C TYR A 81 -1.04 14.87 -10.42
N PRO A 82 -1.39 13.61 -10.74
CA PRO A 82 -2.48 12.81 -10.16
C PRO A 82 -2.15 12.28 -8.75
N GLY A 83 -0.88 12.24 -8.37
CA GLY A 83 -0.38 11.63 -7.16
C GLY A 83 0.08 12.63 -6.09
N LYS A 84 -0.04 12.23 -4.82
CA LYS A 84 0.49 12.96 -3.66
C LYS A 84 0.81 11.99 -2.52
N ASP A 85 1.88 12.26 -1.76
CA ASP A 85 2.14 11.60 -0.49
C ASP A 85 1.66 12.41 0.72
N TYR A 86 1.41 11.69 1.80
CA TYR A 86 1.05 12.22 3.10
C TYR A 86 1.82 11.44 4.18
N ASN A 87 2.14 12.09 5.29
CA ASN A 87 2.61 11.36 6.45
C ASN A 87 1.41 10.63 7.07
N VAL A 88 1.60 9.37 7.43
CA VAL A 88 0.55 8.56 8.06
C VAL A 88 0.03 9.20 9.35
N PRO A 89 0.88 9.71 10.27
CA PRO A 89 0.40 10.36 11.50
C PRO A 89 -0.47 11.60 11.27
N ASP A 90 -0.42 12.20 10.08
CA ASP A 90 -1.19 13.40 9.74
C ASP A 90 -2.59 13.07 9.18
N ILE A 91 -2.91 11.78 9.00
CA ILE A 91 -4.23 11.34 8.52
C ILE A 91 -5.31 11.80 9.53
N PRO A 92 -6.28 12.63 9.12
CA PRO A 92 -7.27 13.18 10.04
C PRO A 92 -8.34 12.16 10.44
N ASN A 93 -8.53 11.11 9.63
CA ASN A 93 -9.49 10.06 9.88
C ASN A 93 -8.89 8.97 10.77
N LYS A 94 -9.38 8.86 12.02
CA LYS A 94 -8.92 7.84 12.96
C LYS A 94 -9.24 6.41 12.49
N GLU A 95 -10.39 6.19 11.85
CA GLU A 95 -10.77 4.87 11.32
C GLU A 95 -9.77 4.40 10.24
N ALA A 96 -9.19 5.33 9.48
CA ALA A 96 -8.11 5.00 8.54
C ALA A 96 -6.84 4.58 9.27
N LEU A 97 -6.44 5.28 10.34
CA LEU A 97 -5.28 4.89 11.14
C LEU A 97 -5.47 3.50 11.77
N ASP A 98 -6.62 3.28 12.41
CA ASP A 98 -6.96 2.00 13.04
C ASP A 98 -6.96 0.87 11.97
N ARG A 99 -7.47 1.15 10.77
CA ARG A 99 -7.48 0.17 9.68
C ARG A 99 -6.09 -0.15 9.13
N LEU A 100 -5.16 0.80 9.10
CA LEU A 100 -3.76 0.51 8.73
C LEU A 100 -3.13 -0.49 9.73
N GLU A 101 -3.40 -0.34 11.03
CA GLU A 101 -2.94 -1.28 12.04
C GLU A 101 -3.53 -2.68 11.81
N GLU A 102 -4.84 -2.78 11.56
CA GLU A 102 -5.52 -4.05 11.27
C GLU A 102 -5.00 -4.73 10.00
N CYS A 103 -4.61 -3.95 8.98
CA CYS A 103 -3.96 -4.45 7.76
C CYS A 103 -2.49 -4.86 7.97
N GLY A 104 -1.93 -4.70 9.17
CA GLY A 104 -0.53 -4.98 9.48
C GLY A 104 0.44 -3.94 8.91
N LEU A 105 -0.05 -2.71 8.68
CA LEU A 105 0.68 -1.58 8.08
C LEU A 105 0.80 -0.39 9.04
N GLY A 106 0.55 -0.58 10.34
CA GLY A 106 0.61 0.48 11.36
C GLY A 106 1.99 1.15 11.50
N ASP A 107 3.07 0.46 11.14
CA ASP A 107 4.44 1.01 11.16
C ASP A 107 4.76 1.89 9.93
N ALA A 108 3.84 2.03 8.98
CA ALA A 108 4.04 2.88 7.80
C ALA A 108 4.13 4.36 8.20
N THR A 109 5.16 5.07 7.74
CA THR A 109 5.33 6.50 8.02
C THR A 109 4.73 7.39 6.93
N LYS A 110 4.58 6.87 5.72
CA LYS A 110 4.03 7.56 4.56
C LYS A 110 2.97 6.73 3.86
N ILE A 111 1.95 7.41 3.34
CA ILE A 111 0.94 6.83 2.45
C ILE A 111 0.86 7.68 1.18
N TRP A 112 0.68 7.00 0.06
CA TRP A 112 0.56 7.59 -1.26
C TRP A 112 -0.89 7.52 -1.71
N CYS A 113 -1.34 8.60 -2.34
CA CYS A 113 -2.68 8.76 -2.87
C CYS A 113 -2.59 9.02 -4.36
N LEU A 114 -3.36 8.27 -5.16
CA LEU A 114 -3.50 8.46 -6.59
C LEU A 114 -4.95 8.80 -6.92
N ARG A 115 -5.18 9.97 -7.52
CA ARG A 115 -6.52 10.41 -7.93
C ARG A 115 -6.86 9.80 -9.27
N LEU A 116 -7.92 8.99 -9.31
CA LEU A 116 -8.36 8.35 -10.55
C LEU A 116 -9.20 9.29 -11.42
N GLN A 117 -10.12 10.03 -10.78
CA GLN A 117 -10.91 11.10 -11.40
C GLN A 117 -11.69 11.85 -10.31
N GLY A 118 -11.52 13.17 -10.17
CA GLY A 118 -12.29 13.94 -9.19
C GLY A 118 -12.13 13.46 -7.73
N LYS A 119 -13.16 12.80 -7.18
CA LYS A 119 -13.20 12.27 -5.80
C LYS A 119 -12.57 10.88 -5.62
N PRO A 120 -12.82 9.89 -6.49
CA PRO A 120 -12.11 8.62 -6.50
C PRO A 120 -10.60 8.68 -6.29
N ARG A 121 -10.12 7.98 -5.26
CA ARG A 121 -8.71 7.84 -4.92
C ARG A 121 -8.34 6.38 -4.65
N LEU A 122 -7.14 6.01 -5.04
CA LEU A 122 -6.46 4.83 -4.53
C LEU A 122 -5.43 5.25 -3.50
N TYR A 123 -5.39 4.55 -2.38
CA TYR A 123 -4.33 4.69 -1.39
C TYR A 123 -3.44 3.45 -1.38
N GLY A 124 -2.17 3.70 -1.10
CA GLY A 124 -1.16 2.66 -1.09
C GLY A 124 0.18 3.16 -0.58
N PHE A 125 1.21 2.37 -0.79
CA PHE A 125 2.59 2.79 -0.58
C PHE A 125 3.41 2.54 -1.83
N LEU A 126 4.44 3.37 -2.02
CA LEU A 126 5.31 3.31 -3.16
C LEU A 126 6.67 2.77 -2.73
N TYR A 127 7.14 1.71 -3.41
CA TYR A 127 8.47 1.15 -3.23
C TYR A 127 9.15 1.06 -4.60
N GLY A 128 10.14 1.94 -4.84
CA GLY A 128 10.67 2.16 -6.18
C GLY A 128 9.55 2.62 -7.12
N HIS A 129 9.37 1.91 -8.24
CA HIS A 129 8.28 2.18 -9.18
C HIS A 129 7.00 1.35 -8.95
N VAL A 130 6.94 0.56 -7.88
CA VAL A 130 5.80 -0.32 -7.60
C VAL A 130 4.87 0.32 -6.58
N PHE A 131 3.65 0.63 -7.00
CA PHE A 131 2.58 1.10 -6.12
C PHE A 131 1.81 -0.10 -5.56
N HIS A 132 1.94 -0.30 -4.26
CA HIS A 132 1.22 -1.31 -3.52
C HIS A 132 -0.14 -0.76 -3.10
N ILE A 133 -1.19 -1.20 -3.81
CA ILE A 133 -2.56 -0.76 -3.55
C ILE A 133 -3.03 -1.37 -2.23
N ILE A 134 -3.65 -0.54 -1.40
CA ILE A 134 -4.31 -0.95 -0.15
C ILE A 134 -5.82 -0.69 -0.28
N TRP A 135 -6.21 0.56 -0.55
CA TRP A 135 -7.60 0.98 -0.41
C TRP A 135 -8.16 1.64 -1.67
N TRP A 136 -9.48 1.49 -1.81
CA TRP A 136 -10.34 2.21 -2.73
C TRP A 136 -11.20 3.21 -1.95
N ASP A 137 -10.95 4.50 -2.15
CA ASP A 137 -11.66 5.59 -1.48
C ASP A 137 -12.49 6.42 -2.50
N PRO A 138 -13.74 6.01 -2.79
CA PRO A 138 -14.56 6.67 -3.80
C PRO A 138 -14.96 8.10 -3.41
N GLU A 139 -15.11 8.38 -2.10
CA GLU A 139 -15.68 9.64 -1.60
C GLU A 139 -14.66 10.54 -0.90
N HIS A 140 -13.37 10.21 -0.93
CA HIS A 140 -12.31 10.97 -0.25
C HIS A 140 -12.51 11.03 1.28
N GLY A 141 -12.93 9.91 1.87
CA GLY A 141 -13.17 9.75 3.31
C GLY A 141 -11.89 9.51 4.12
N VAL A 142 -10.79 9.04 3.52
CA VAL A 142 -9.52 8.86 4.23
C VAL A 142 -8.92 10.21 4.63
N TRP A 143 -9.00 11.19 3.72
CA TRP A 143 -8.47 12.54 3.94
C TRP A 143 -9.56 13.59 3.76
N GLU A 144 -10.58 13.54 4.62
CA GLU A 144 -11.67 14.51 4.55
C GLU A 144 -11.15 15.95 4.71
N SER A 145 -11.27 16.75 3.65
CA SER A 145 -11.03 18.18 3.76
C SER A 145 -12.16 18.78 4.61
N LYS A 146 -11.83 19.34 5.78
CA LYS A 146 -12.77 20.21 6.51
C LYS A 146 -13.23 21.30 5.55
N LYS A 147 -14.47 21.23 5.06
CA LYS A 147 -15.05 22.31 4.27
C LYS A 147 -15.03 23.54 5.17
N LYS A 148 -14.24 24.56 4.80
CA LYS A 148 -14.41 25.89 5.40
C LYS A 148 -15.81 26.34 4.97
N HIS A 149 -16.72 26.43 5.94
CA HIS A 149 -18.09 26.87 5.69
C HIS A 149 -18.08 28.16 4.87
N THR A 150 -18.80 28.13 3.75
CA THR A 150 -19.33 29.32 3.06
C THR A 150 -20.58 29.77 3.79
#